data_AF-A0A7C2DBB1-F1
#
_entry.id   AF-A0A7C2DBB1-F1
#
_cell.length_a   1.000
_cell.length_b   1.000
_cell.length_c   1.000
_cell.angle_alpha   90.00
_cell.angle_beta   90.00
_cell.angle_gamma   90.00
#
_symmetry.space_group_name_H-M   'P 1'
#
loop_
_entity.id
_entity.type
_entity.pdbx_description
1 polymer ?
#
loop_
_entity_poly.entity_id
_entity_poly.type
_entity_poly.pdbx_seq_one_letter_code
_entity_poly.pdbx_strand_id
1 'polypeptide(L)'
;MTIPSYRSMEDLLRKAAGIIVPSLYLVKRYISRLTMHGTEFDDSMAVRCIAESRSRFSSRPAVSHRDRSRTATLRRDGAGQIDSHNIAGTILGLSLPSSAARHYVQEATMQARPLVPLVEQDQLPPELQEPYAHVARSRGGHMPNVFKALANSPRAMEKVAALGEYLRFQAGMDPTVRELAIMTVARQMECTYEWTHHWNAAVQAGVPEELLHKAGTPAIEQEPGMVGLATRYARLVVQRQEVPAEVIDGILREWGPQGLLELTVLCGYYQLIAGVINNLKVPLEDSVAPRPFNS
;
A
#
# COMPACT_ATOMS: atom_id res chain seq x y z
N MET A 1 33.13 26.85 9.71
CA MET A 1 32.80 25.45 10.05
C MET A 1 32.93 24.65 8.78
N THR A 2 33.94 23.78 8.70
CA THR A 2 34.36 23.07 7.47
C THR A 2 33.35 21.98 7.13
N ILE A 3 32.79 22.01 5.91
CA ILE A 3 31.86 21.00 5.42
C ILE A 3 32.66 19.71 5.13
N PRO A 4 32.29 18.54 5.65
CA PRO A 4 32.97 17.29 5.31
C PRO A 4 32.83 17.01 3.81
N SER A 5 33.92 16.65 3.12
CA SER A 5 33.79 16.21 1.72
C SER A 5 33.21 14.80 1.67
N TYR A 6 32.07 14.66 1.01
CA TYR A 6 31.42 13.38 0.76
C TYR A 6 31.97 12.82 -0.55
N ARG A 7 32.58 11.63 -0.51
CA ARG A 7 33.30 11.06 -1.66
C ARG A 7 32.40 10.38 -2.70
N SER A 8 31.11 10.16 -2.41
CA SER A 8 30.12 9.70 -3.40
C SER A 8 28.67 9.90 -2.94
N MET A 9 27.73 9.96 -3.89
CA MET A 9 26.27 9.99 -3.67
C MET A 9 25.79 8.81 -2.79
N GLU A 10 26.43 7.65 -2.93
CA GLU A 10 26.06 6.43 -2.24
C GLU A 10 26.30 6.49 -0.72
N ASP A 11 27.38 7.14 -0.29
CA ASP A 11 27.69 7.36 1.13
C ASP A 11 26.70 8.32 1.81
N LEU A 12 26.18 9.29 1.04
CA LEU A 12 25.21 10.27 1.48
C LEU A 12 23.82 9.63 1.64
N LEU A 13 23.46 8.74 0.71
CA LEU A 13 22.21 7.96 0.75
C LEU A 13 22.21 6.88 1.85
N ARG A 14 23.35 6.20 2.10
CA ARG A 14 23.47 5.24 3.21
C ARG A 14 23.31 5.90 4.58
N LYS A 15 23.81 7.12 4.77
CA LYS A 15 23.62 7.89 6.00
C LYS A 15 22.24 8.55 6.12
N ALA A 16 21.48 8.64 5.03
CA ALA A 16 20.10 9.11 5.00
C ALA A 16 19.06 7.99 5.25
N ALA A 17 19.50 6.78 5.62
CA ALA A 17 18.69 5.58 5.86
C ALA A 17 17.69 5.65 7.05
N GLY A 18 17.20 6.84 7.38
CA GLY A 18 15.93 7.05 8.10
C GLY A 18 14.80 7.55 7.20
N ILE A 19 15.03 7.71 5.89
CA ILE A 19 14.04 8.18 4.91
C ILE A 19 13.57 6.99 4.06
N ILE A 20 12.25 6.81 4.03
CA ILE A 20 11.51 5.70 3.45
C ILE A 20 11.92 5.48 1.98
N VAL A 21 12.24 4.22 1.64
CA VAL A 21 12.78 3.72 0.35
C VAL A 21 12.00 4.15 -0.93
N PRO A 22 10.67 4.36 -0.95
CA PRO A 22 9.93 4.82 -2.13
C PRO A 22 10.38 6.21 -2.63
N SER A 23 10.78 7.09 -1.71
CA SER A 23 11.25 8.44 -2.04
C SER A 23 12.53 8.43 -2.86
N LEU A 24 13.42 7.46 -2.60
CA LEU A 24 14.69 7.29 -3.30
C LEU A 24 14.51 6.82 -4.75
N TYR A 25 13.51 5.98 -5.01
CA TYR A 25 13.18 5.50 -6.35
C TYR A 25 12.65 6.65 -7.23
N LEU A 26 11.74 7.47 -6.67
CA LEU A 26 11.18 8.63 -7.37
C LEU A 26 12.23 9.70 -7.65
N VAL A 27 13.12 9.96 -6.68
CA VAL A 27 14.24 10.90 -6.85
C VAL A 27 15.25 10.38 -7.90
N LYS A 28 15.63 9.10 -7.87
CA LYS A 28 16.52 8.52 -8.91
C LYS A 28 15.93 8.63 -10.31
N ARG A 29 14.63 8.35 -10.46
CA ARG A 29 13.97 8.36 -11.77
C ARG A 29 13.75 9.77 -12.32
N TYR A 30 13.52 10.74 -11.43
CA TYR A 30 13.44 12.16 -11.77
C TYR A 30 14.82 12.71 -12.22
N ILE A 31 15.88 12.36 -11.48
CA ILE A 31 17.27 12.73 -11.82
C ILE A 31 17.70 12.12 -13.16
N SER A 32 17.40 10.84 -13.42
CA SER A 32 17.71 10.19 -14.69
C SER A 32 16.97 10.78 -15.91
N ARG A 33 15.88 11.53 -15.73
CA ARG A 33 15.20 12.24 -16.84
C ARG A 33 15.73 13.65 -17.05
N LEU A 34 16.22 14.33 -16.02
CA LEU A 34 16.83 15.66 -16.18
C LEU A 34 18.18 15.59 -16.92
N THR A 35 18.93 14.49 -16.75
CA THR A 35 20.15 14.23 -17.54
C THR A 35 19.87 13.92 -19.01
N MET A 36 18.66 13.49 -19.38
CA MET A 36 18.24 13.24 -20.77
C MET A 36 17.91 14.53 -21.54
N HIS A 37 17.83 15.69 -20.87
CA HIS A 37 17.55 17.00 -21.48
C HIS A 37 18.73 17.97 -21.46
N GLY A 38 19.96 17.46 -21.27
CA GLY A 38 21.19 18.22 -21.51
C GLY A 38 21.55 19.28 -20.46
N THR A 39 20.84 19.34 -19.34
CA THR A 39 21.29 20.12 -18.17
C THR A 39 22.35 19.32 -17.41
N GLU A 40 23.62 19.74 -17.50
CA GLU A 40 24.68 19.26 -16.63
C GLU A 40 24.37 19.64 -15.17
N PHE A 41 24.25 18.63 -14.31
CA PHE A 41 24.00 18.80 -12.89
C PHE A 41 25.31 18.52 -12.15
N ASP A 42 25.92 19.55 -11.56
CA ASP A 42 27.10 19.41 -10.71
C ASP A 42 26.68 18.80 -9.35
N ASP A 43 27.44 17.81 -8.89
CA ASP A 43 27.31 17.15 -7.57
C ASP A 43 27.22 18.16 -6.41
N SER A 44 27.75 19.38 -6.58
CA SER A 44 27.63 20.47 -5.60
C SER A 44 26.20 21.01 -5.40
N MET A 45 25.28 20.82 -6.36
CA MET A 45 23.87 21.22 -6.23
C MET A 45 23.03 20.20 -5.45
N ALA A 46 23.25 18.91 -5.67
CA ALA A 46 22.55 17.85 -4.94
C ALA A 46 22.90 17.89 -3.43
N VAL A 47 24.17 18.16 -3.11
CA VAL A 47 24.65 18.34 -1.74
C VAL A 47 24.01 19.58 -1.07
N ARG A 48 23.77 20.67 -1.82
CA ARG A 48 23.09 21.87 -1.27
C ARG A 48 21.62 21.63 -0.96
N CYS A 49 20.86 20.97 -1.84
CA CYS A 49 19.46 20.61 -1.57
C CYS A 49 19.30 19.73 -0.32
N ILE A 50 20.23 18.81 -0.09
CA ILE A 50 20.21 17.91 1.08
C ILE A 50 20.70 18.63 2.36
N ALA A 51 21.63 19.58 2.24
CA ALA A 51 22.10 20.39 3.37
C ALA A 51 21.07 21.42 3.84
N GLU A 52 20.35 22.07 2.92
CA GLU A 52 19.29 23.05 3.22
C GLU A 52 18.03 22.43 3.80
N SER A 53 17.72 21.17 3.44
CA SER A 53 16.61 20.43 4.06
C SER A 53 16.93 20.02 5.51
N ARG A 54 18.21 19.80 5.86
CA ARG A 54 18.64 19.54 7.24
C ARG A 54 18.65 20.79 8.14
N SER A 55 19.10 21.94 7.64
CA SER A 55 19.16 23.18 8.45
C SER A 55 17.78 23.70 8.88
N ARG A 56 16.75 23.44 8.06
CA ARG A 56 15.34 23.74 8.36
C ARG A 56 14.70 22.80 9.39
N PHE A 57 15.28 21.61 9.59
CA PHE A 57 14.79 20.64 10.58
C PHE A 57 15.51 20.71 11.93
N SER A 58 16.74 21.21 11.99
CA SER A 58 17.55 21.21 13.24
C SER A 58 17.57 22.54 14.01
N SER A 59 16.89 23.60 13.55
CA SER A 59 16.87 24.90 14.23
C SER A 59 15.52 25.18 14.89
N ARG A 60 15.34 24.70 16.13
CA ARG A 60 14.39 25.31 17.08
C ARG A 60 15.06 26.56 17.67
N PRO A 61 14.55 27.79 17.49
CA PRO A 61 14.99 28.91 18.30
C PRO A 61 14.22 28.90 19.64
N ALA A 62 14.95 29.03 20.74
CA ALA A 62 14.36 29.46 22.01
C ALA A 62 13.79 30.88 21.81
N VAL A 63 12.52 31.07 22.10
CA VAL A 63 11.83 32.36 21.96
C VAL A 63 12.18 33.21 23.19
N SER A 64 12.96 34.27 23.01
CA SER A 64 13.01 35.40 23.94
C SER A 64 12.33 36.63 23.33
N HIS A 65 11.64 37.37 24.18
CA HIS A 65 10.83 38.54 23.84
C HIS A 65 11.71 39.68 23.29
N ARG A 66 11.60 39.95 22.00
CA ARG A 66 11.49 41.28 21.35
C ARG A 66 11.97 41.15 19.91
N ASP A 67 11.03 41.30 18.99
CA ASP A 67 11.09 42.18 17.82
C ASP A 67 10.27 41.58 16.68
N ARG A 68 9.22 42.30 16.30
CA ARG A 68 8.30 41.96 15.21
C ARG A 68 8.78 42.71 13.99
N SER A 69 9.35 42.02 13.00
CA SER A 69 9.10 42.34 11.58
C SER A 69 9.75 41.35 10.61
N ARG A 70 8.92 40.87 9.67
CA ARG A 70 9.25 40.25 8.37
C ARG A 70 9.79 38.81 8.36
N THR A 71 8.88 37.84 8.44
CA THR A 71 8.97 36.54 7.74
C THR A 71 7.59 36.12 7.24
N ALA A 72 7.53 35.55 6.03
CA ALA A 72 6.32 35.17 5.32
C ALA A 72 5.51 34.15 6.14
N THR A 73 4.26 34.51 6.43
CA THR A 73 3.30 33.68 7.16
C THR A 73 2.91 32.45 6.34
N LEU A 74 3.39 31.28 6.75
CA LEU A 74 2.70 30.01 6.50
C LEU A 74 1.33 30.10 7.19
N ARG A 75 0.25 30.11 6.41
CA ARG A 75 -1.10 29.94 6.98
C ARG A 75 -1.18 28.55 7.59
N ARG A 76 -1.47 28.51 8.89
CA ARG A 76 -1.88 27.29 9.61
C ARG A 76 -3.40 27.24 9.57
N ASP A 77 -3.97 26.10 9.23
CA ASP A 77 -5.41 25.90 9.44
C ASP A 77 -5.70 25.65 10.91
N GLY A 78 -6.94 25.89 11.33
CA GLY A 78 -7.39 26.02 12.72
C GLY A 78 -7.18 24.83 13.67
N ALA A 79 -6.51 23.75 13.21
CA ALA A 79 -6.15 22.58 14.02
C ALA A 79 -4.63 22.37 14.20
N GLY A 80 -3.76 23.25 13.67
CA GLY A 80 -2.34 23.26 14.02
C GLY A 80 -1.45 22.14 13.43
N GLN A 81 -1.92 21.41 12.43
CA GLN A 81 -1.11 20.42 11.70
C GLN A 81 -0.41 21.02 10.46
N ILE A 82 0.80 20.54 10.14
CA ILE A 82 1.54 20.90 8.92
C ILE A 82 1.01 20.04 7.78
N ASP A 83 0.48 20.67 6.73
CA ASP A 83 -0.06 20.00 5.56
C ASP A 83 1.05 19.29 4.75
N SER A 84 0.99 17.97 4.70
CA SER A 84 1.96 17.10 3.99
C SER A 84 1.89 17.24 2.46
N HIS A 85 0.85 17.89 1.91
CA HIS A 85 0.69 18.12 0.48
C HIS A 85 1.70 19.14 -0.09
N ASN A 86 2.45 19.84 0.76
CA ASN A 86 3.34 20.92 0.33
C ASN A 86 4.84 20.56 0.32
N ILE A 87 5.19 19.34 0.74
CA ILE A 87 6.61 18.95 0.87
C ILE A 87 7.24 18.70 -0.50
N ALA A 88 6.51 18.10 -1.45
CA ALA A 88 7.03 17.83 -2.78
C ALA A 88 7.22 19.10 -3.64
N GLY A 89 6.31 20.08 -3.53
CA GLY A 89 6.37 21.33 -4.29
C GLY A 89 7.46 22.31 -3.78
N THR A 90 7.77 22.25 -2.49
CA THR A 90 8.77 23.15 -1.89
C THR A 90 10.21 22.70 -2.17
N ILE A 91 10.44 21.42 -2.47
CA ILE A 91 11.80 20.85 -2.67
C ILE A 91 12.41 21.20 -4.04
N LEU A 92 11.62 21.65 -5.03
CA LEU A 92 12.11 21.91 -6.40
C LEU A 92 11.76 23.28 -6.99
N GLY A 93 11.11 24.18 -6.24
CA GLY A 93 10.82 25.54 -6.72
C GLY A 93 9.88 25.64 -7.94
N LEU A 94 9.27 24.53 -8.36
CA LEU A 94 8.29 24.50 -9.45
C LEU A 94 6.90 24.35 -8.86
N SER A 95 6.13 25.44 -8.85
CA SER A 95 4.69 25.40 -8.61
C SER A 95 4.01 24.71 -9.78
N LEU A 96 3.93 23.39 -9.76
CA LEU A 96 2.97 22.68 -10.61
C LEU A 96 1.57 22.92 -10.02
N PRO A 97 0.59 23.41 -10.80
CA PRO A 97 -0.78 23.51 -10.33
C PRO A 97 -1.26 22.12 -9.88
N SER A 98 -1.90 22.06 -8.71
CA SER A 98 -2.24 20.82 -7.98
C SER A 98 -3.12 19.84 -8.76
N SER A 99 -3.79 20.29 -9.83
CA SER A 99 -4.55 19.44 -10.74
C SER A 99 -3.65 18.66 -11.71
N ALA A 100 -2.57 19.27 -12.21
CA ALA A 100 -1.66 18.66 -13.17
C ALA A 100 -0.80 17.57 -12.51
N ALA A 101 -0.32 17.78 -11.28
CA ALA A 101 0.40 16.75 -10.53
C ALA A 101 -0.50 15.56 -10.16
N ARG A 102 -1.78 15.82 -9.85
CA ARG A 102 -2.80 14.78 -9.62
C ARG A 102 -3.08 14.00 -10.90
N HIS A 103 -3.32 14.67 -12.02
CA HIS A 103 -3.48 14.01 -13.32
C HIS A 103 -2.24 13.21 -13.71
N TYR A 104 -1.02 13.69 -13.45
CA TYR A 104 0.20 12.99 -13.86
C TYR A 104 0.47 11.71 -13.04
N VAL A 105 0.19 11.73 -11.73
CA VAL A 105 0.26 10.52 -10.88
C VAL A 105 -0.86 9.54 -11.25
N GLN A 106 -2.03 10.05 -11.60
CA GLN A 106 -3.20 9.25 -11.98
C GLN A 106 -3.06 8.65 -13.39
N GLU A 107 -2.52 9.38 -14.37
CA GLU A 107 -2.19 8.88 -15.72
C GLU A 107 -1.02 7.89 -15.70
N ALA A 108 0.02 8.14 -14.89
CA ALA A 108 1.15 7.21 -14.75
C ALA A 108 0.78 5.90 -14.03
N THR A 109 -0.31 5.89 -13.27
CA THR A 109 -0.89 4.68 -12.66
C THR A 109 -1.94 4.01 -13.55
N MET A 110 -2.65 4.76 -14.39
CA MET A 110 -3.64 4.26 -15.36
C MET A 110 -3.05 3.49 -16.55
N GLN A 111 -1.73 3.54 -16.79
CA GLN A 111 -1.07 2.84 -17.91
C GLN A 111 0.13 1.97 -17.49
N ALA A 112 0.14 1.47 -16.26
CA ALA A 112 1.11 0.46 -15.88
C ALA A 112 0.74 -0.87 -16.54
N ARG A 113 1.38 -1.19 -17.67
CA ARG A 113 1.33 -2.56 -18.22
C ARG A 113 1.82 -3.54 -17.16
N PRO A 114 1.12 -4.67 -16.94
CA PRO A 114 1.59 -5.69 -16.02
C PRO A 114 2.97 -6.18 -16.47
N LEU A 115 3.84 -6.49 -15.51
CA LEU A 115 5.22 -6.92 -15.78
C LEU A 115 5.29 -8.34 -16.35
N VAL A 116 4.20 -9.10 -16.23
CA VAL A 116 4.00 -10.41 -16.84
C VAL A 116 2.71 -10.39 -17.68
N PRO A 117 2.60 -11.21 -18.72
CA PRO A 117 1.35 -11.37 -19.47
C PRO A 117 0.17 -11.71 -18.56
N LEU A 118 -1.02 -11.21 -18.90
CA LEU A 118 -2.26 -11.75 -18.36
C LEU A 118 -2.67 -12.90 -19.27
N VAL A 119 -2.37 -14.14 -18.84
CA VAL A 119 -2.58 -15.33 -19.66
C VAL A 119 -4.07 -15.66 -19.72
N GLU A 120 -4.59 -15.82 -20.92
CA GLU A 120 -5.95 -16.30 -21.17
C GLU A 120 -5.99 -17.82 -21.33
N GLN A 121 -7.17 -18.42 -21.13
CA GLN A 121 -7.32 -19.87 -21.10
C GLN A 121 -6.88 -20.56 -22.41
N ASP A 122 -7.17 -19.96 -23.56
CA ASP A 122 -6.85 -20.51 -24.89
C ASP A 122 -5.35 -20.46 -25.24
N GLN A 123 -4.56 -19.73 -24.44
CA GLN A 123 -3.10 -19.66 -24.56
C GLN A 123 -2.41 -20.79 -23.78
N LEU A 124 -3.15 -21.54 -22.96
CA LEU A 124 -2.63 -22.65 -22.18
C LEU A 124 -2.74 -23.98 -22.94
N PRO A 125 -1.75 -24.90 -22.76
CA PRO A 125 -1.86 -26.28 -23.20
C PRO A 125 -3.17 -26.93 -22.71
N PRO A 126 -3.77 -27.88 -23.46
CA PRO A 126 -5.05 -28.49 -23.12
C PRO A 126 -5.14 -29.02 -21.68
N GLU A 127 -4.07 -29.62 -21.17
CA GLU A 127 -3.98 -30.18 -19.82
C GLU A 127 -4.02 -29.12 -18.70
N LEU A 128 -3.81 -27.85 -19.03
CA LEU A 128 -3.83 -26.72 -18.08
C LEU A 128 -5.10 -25.86 -18.19
N GLN A 129 -5.96 -26.10 -19.19
CA GLN A 129 -7.20 -25.36 -19.37
C GLN A 129 -8.22 -25.65 -18.27
N GLU A 130 -8.34 -26.90 -17.83
CA GLU A 130 -9.30 -27.27 -16.78
C GLU A 130 -8.89 -26.71 -15.39
N PRO A 131 -7.63 -26.77 -14.95
CA PRO A 131 -7.19 -26.05 -13.76
C PRO A 131 -7.49 -24.55 -13.81
N TYR A 132 -7.27 -23.89 -14.95
CA TYR A 132 -7.61 -22.48 -15.14
C TYR A 132 -9.12 -22.24 -15.01
N ALA A 133 -9.93 -23.06 -15.68
CA ALA A 133 -11.39 -22.98 -15.63
C ALA A 133 -11.93 -23.21 -14.21
N HIS A 134 -11.34 -24.14 -13.45
CA HIS A 134 -11.71 -24.36 -12.04
C HIS A 134 -11.53 -23.11 -11.19
N VAL A 135 -10.40 -22.42 -11.32
CA VAL A 135 -10.12 -21.18 -10.57
C VAL A 135 -11.12 -20.07 -10.92
N ALA A 136 -11.50 -19.95 -12.20
CA ALA A 136 -12.51 -18.99 -12.63
C ALA A 136 -13.90 -19.34 -12.04
N ARG A 137 -14.29 -20.62 -12.08
CA ARG A 137 -15.59 -21.08 -11.53
C ARG A 137 -15.71 -20.83 -10.02
N SER A 138 -14.65 -21.09 -9.24
CA SER A 138 -14.68 -20.81 -7.79
C SER A 138 -14.72 -19.31 -7.44
N ARG A 139 -14.64 -18.42 -8.44
CA ARG A 139 -14.67 -16.96 -8.31
C ARG A 139 -15.78 -16.30 -9.13
N GLY A 140 -16.88 -17.01 -9.37
CA GLY A 140 -18.06 -16.47 -10.05
C GLY A 140 -18.01 -16.54 -11.57
N GLY A 141 -17.15 -17.41 -12.13
CA GLY A 141 -17.08 -17.68 -13.56
C GLY A 141 -16.19 -16.71 -14.35
N HIS A 142 -15.61 -15.71 -13.71
CA HIS A 142 -14.64 -14.80 -14.32
C HIS A 142 -13.26 -14.99 -13.68
N MET A 143 -12.20 -15.00 -14.49
CA MET A 143 -10.83 -15.10 -14.00
C MET A 143 -10.30 -13.71 -13.61
N PRO A 144 -9.97 -13.45 -12.34
CA PRO A 144 -9.35 -12.18 -11.95
C PRO A 144 -7.94 -12.03 -12.54
N ASN A 145 -7.56 -10.81 -12.90
CA ASN A 145 -6.27 -10.46 -13.49
C ASN A 145 -5.08 -10.94 -12.65
N VAL A 146 -5.18 -10.98 -11.32
CA VAL A 146 -4.11 -11.53 -10.47
C VAL A 146 -3.86 -13.02 -10.75
N PHE A 147 -4.91 -13.78 -11.05
CA PHE A 147 -4.79 -15.19 -11.41
C PHE A 147 -4.36 -15.38 -12.87
N LYS A 148 -4.74 -14.47 -13.78
CA LYS A 148 -4.16 -14.42 -15.14
C LYS A 148 -2.65 -14.15 -15.13
N ALA A 149 -2.18 -13.28 -14.22
CA ALA A 149 -0.76 -13.05 -14.00
C ALA A 149 -0.07 -14.29 -13.41
N LEU A 150 -0.68 -14.94 -12.42
CA LEU A 150 -0.18 -16.19 -11.85
C LEU A 150 -0.15 -17.34 -12.86
N ALA A 151 -1.03 -17.34 -13.87
CA ALA A 151 -1.10 -18.37 -14.90
C ALA A 151 0.15 -18.44 -15.81
N ASN A 152 1.07 -17.47 -15.73
CA ASN A 152 2.44 -17.66 -16.25
C ASN A 152 3.19 -18.82 -15.55
N SER A 153 2.74 -19.22 -14.36
CA SER A 153 3.12 -20.45 -13.67
C SER A 153 1.85 -21.21 -13.24
N PRO A 154 1.27 -22.04 -14.12
CA PRO A 154 -0.02 -22.70 -13.91
C PRO A 154 -0.09 -23.51 -12.61
N ARG A 155 1.01 -24.18 -12.23
CA ARG A 155 1.10 -24.93 -10.97
C ARG A 155 1.07 -24.00 -9.75
N ALA A 156 1.71 -22.84 -9.82
CA ALA A 156 1.64 -21.86 -8.75
C ALA A 156 0.24 -21.25 -8.64
N MET A 157 -0.37 -20.89 -9.79
CA MET A 157 -1.76 -20.43 -9.85
C MET A 157 -2.71 -21.40 -9.15
N GLU A 158 -2.65 -22.69 -9.48
CA GLU A 158 -3.52 -23.72 -8.88
C GLU A 158 -3.37 -23.77 -7.35
N LYS A 159 -2.13 -23.82 -6.84
CA LYS A 159 -1.89 -23.91 -5.39
C LYS A 159 -2.30 -22.65 -4.63
N VAL A 160 -2.01 -21.48 -5.21
CA VAL A 160 -2.44 -20.19 -4.64
C VAL A 160 -3.96 -20.06 -4.68
N ALA A 161 -4.60 -20.50 -5.76
CA ALA A 161 -6.05 -20.44 -5.89
C ALA A 161 -6.75 -21.38 -4.89
N ALA A 162 -6.24 -22.60 -4.71
CA ALA A 162 -6.76 -23.60 -3.78
C ALA A 162 -6.69 -23.12 -2.33
N LEU A 163 -5.58 -22.51 -1.91
CA LEU A 163 -5.47 -21.93 -0.57
C LEU A 163 -6.48 -20.79 -0.36
N GLY A 164 -6.66 -19.92 -1.35
CA GLY A 164 -7.68 -18.86 -1.28
C GLY A 164 -9.10 -19.40 -1.25
N GLU A 165 -9.38 -20.49 -1.98
CA GLU A 165 -10.68 -21.16 -1.98
C GLU A 165 -11.01 -21.75 -0.61
N TYR A 166 -10.03 -22.43 0.01
CA TYR A 166 -10.14 -22.92 1.38
C TYR A 166 -10.50 -21.79 2.35
N LEU A 167 -9.71 -20.71 2.36
CA LEU A 167 -9.88 -19.59 3.30
C LEU A 167 -11.20 -18.84 3.12
N ARG A 168 -11.71 -18.76 1.88
CA ARG A 168 -12.94 -18.02 1.58
C ARG A 168 -14.21 -18.82 1.79
N PHE A 169 -14.17 -20.13 1.60
CA PHE A 169 -15.40 -20.92 1.52
C PHE A 169 -15.44 -22.13 2.46
N GLN A 170 -14.30 -22.56 3.02
CA GLN A 170 -14.20 -23.82 3.76
C GLN A 170 -13.70 -23.66 5.20
N ALA A 171 -12.88 -22.65 5.48
CA ALA A 171 -12.33 -22.39 6.82
C ALA A 171 -13.38 -22.00 7.88
N GLY A 172 -14.65 -21.77 7.50
CA GLY A 172 -15.73 -21.52 8.45
C GLY A 172 -15.69 -20.16 9.17
N MET A 173 -14.77 -19.26 8.82
CA MET A 173 -14.76 -17.89 9.33
C MET A 173 -16.04 -17.14 8.94
N ASP A 174 -16.57 -16.37 9.89
CA ASP A 174 -17.66 -15.43 9.64
C ASP A 174 -17.31 -14.52 8.44
N PRO A 175 -18.19 -14.42 7.41
CA PRO A 175 -17.91 -13.65 6.20
C PRO A 175 -17.60 -12.18 6.50
N THR A 176 -18.27 -11.56 7.48
CA THR A 176 -18.01 -10.15 7.83
C THR A 176 -16.62 -9.98 8.40
N VAL A 177 -16.25 -10.80 9.37
CA VAL A 177 -14.92 -10.75 9.98
C VAL A 177 -13.83 -11.06 8.95
N ARG A 178 -14.05 -12.06 8.09
CA ARG A 178 -13.12 -12.43 7.03
C ARG A 178 -12.87 -11.26 6.09
N GLU A 179 -13.90 -10.67 5.50
CA GLU A 179 -13.71 -9.59 4.52
C GLU A 179 -13.07 -8.34 5.15
N LEU A 180 -13.43 -7.98 6.38
CA LEU A 180 -12.82 -6.84 7.09
C LEU A 180 -11.35 -7.08 7.44
N ALA A 181 -10.97 -8.31 7.81
CA ALA A 181 -9.57 -8.67 8.02
C ALA A 181 -8.77 -8.59 6.71
N ILE A 182 -9.33 -9.07 5.60
CA ILE A 182 -8.71 -8.97 4.26
C ILE A 182 -8.52 -7.51 3.85
N MET A 183 -9.57 -6.70 3.96
CA MET A 183 -9.49 -5.27 3.65
C MET A 183 -8.45 -4.55 4.53
N THR A 184 -8.28 -4.98 5.79
CA THR A 184 -7.22 -4.47 6.66
C THR A 184 -5.84 -4.82 6.12
N VAL A 185 -5.61 -6.07 5.67
CA VAL A 185 -4.35 -6.47 5.02
C VAL A 185 -4.10 -5.65 3.76
N ALA A 186 -5.09 -5.55 2.86
CA ALA A 186 -5.01 -4.76 1.64
C ALA A 186 -4.64 -3.30 1.91
N ARG A 187 -5.21 -2.71 2.97
CA ARG A 187 -4.89 -1.34 3.40
C ARG A 187 -3.45 -1.21 3.88
N GLN A 188 -2.97 -2.13 4.71
CA GLN A 188 -1.58 -2.12 5.21
C GLN A 188 -0.56 -2.36 4.09
N MET A 189 -0.94 -3.13 3.07
CA MET A 189 -0.12 -3.40 1.90
C MET A 189 -0.25 -2.35 0.79
N GLU A 190 -1.08 -1.31 1.00
CA GLU A 190 -1.41 -0.28 0.00
C GLU A 190 -1.89 -0.87 -1.35
N CYS A 191 -2.59 -2.01 -1.30
CA CYS A 191 -3.06 -2.73 -2.49
C CYS A 191 -4.47 -2.30 -2.90
N THR A 192 -4.58 -1.37 -3.86
CA THR A 192 -5.88 -0.86 -4.33
C THR A 192 -6.71 -1.92 -5.05
N TYR A 193 -6.08 -2.83 -5.79
CA TYR A 193 -6.77 -3.95 -6.47
C TYR A 193 -7.52 -4.82 -5.45
N GLU A 194 -6.78 -5.32 -4.45
CA GLU A 194 -7.31 -6.21 -3.43
C GLU A 194 -8.39 -5.50 -2.61
N TRP A 195 -8.13 -4.26 -2.21
CA TRP A 195 -9.12 -3.43 -1.51
C TRP A 195 -10.42 -3.27 -2.30
N THR A 196 -10.33 -3.00 -3.60
CA THR A 196 -11.50 -2.78 -4.46
C THR A 196 -12.32 -4.05 -4.61
N HIS A 197 -11.68 -5.20 -4.88
CA HIS A 197 -12.40 -6.47 -4.98
C HIS A 197 -13.03 -6.89 -3.66
N HIS A 198 -12.31 -6.69 -2.55
CA HIS A 198 -12.80 -7.11 -1.24
C HIS A 198 -13.84 -6.15 -0.65
N TRP A 199 -13.85 -4.87 -1.06
CA TRP A 199 -14.99 -3.99 -0.83
C TRP A 199 -16.27 -4.59 -1.46
N ASN A 200 -16.20 -4.98 -2.74
CA ASN A 200 -17.36 -5.55 -3.44
C ASN A 200 -17.78 -6.90 -2.83
N ALA A 201 -16.81 -7.74 -2.45
CA ALA A 201 -17.09 -9.02 -1.77
C ALA A 201 -17.75 -8.79 -0.39
N ALA A 202 -17.30 -7.80 0.37
CA ALA A 202 -17.88 -7.43 1.65
C ALA A 202 -19.33 -6.93 1.50
N VAL A 203 -19.61 -6.09 0.50
CA VAL A 203 -20.99 -5.67 0.18
C VAL A 203 -21.86 -6.88 -0.17
N GLN A 204 -21.37 -7.80 -1.01
CA GLN A 204 -22.10 -9.02 -1.38
C GLN A 204 -22.33 -9.96 -0.20
N ALA A 205 -21.39 -10.01 0.75
CA ALA A 205 -21.51 -10.79 1.98
C ALA A 205 -22.47 -10.14 3.02
N GLY A 206 -23.00 -8.95 2.74
CA GLY A 206 -23.92 -8.25 3.64
C GLY A 206 -23.23 -7.53 4.80
N VAL A 207 -21.95 -7.16 4.65
CA VAL A 207 -21.26 -6.38 5.69
C VAL A 207 -21.98 -5.03 5.86
N PRO A 208 -22.36 -4.65 7.09
CA PRO A 208 -22.99 -3.37 7.37
C PRO A 208 -22.17 -2.19 6.85
N GLU A 209 -22.84 -1.20 6.26
CA GLU A 209 -22.21 0.00 5.71
C GLU A 209 -21.35 0.74 6.74
N GLU A 210 -21.77 0.76 8.01
CA GLU A 210 -21.02 1.36 9.11
C GLU A 210 -19.64 0.70 9.34
N LEU A 211 -19.54 -0.63 9.15
CA LEU A 211 -18.30 -1.36 9.28
C LEU A 211 -17.42 -1.18 8.04
N LEU A 212 -18.04 -1.17 6.85
CA LEU A 212 -17.34 -0.91 5.59
C LEU A 212 -16.63 0.44 5.60
N HIS A 213 -17.26 1.49 6.14
CA HIS A 213 -16.64 2.81 6.24
C HIS A 213 -15.53 2.89 7.29
N LYS A 214 -15.53 2.00 8.30
CA LYS A 214 -14.44 1.90 9.29
C LYS A 214 -13.29 1.02 8.80
N ALA A 215 -13.52 0.12 7.85
CA ALA A 215 -12.54 -0.86 7.38
C ALA A 215 -11.17 -0.20 7.08
N GLY A 216 -10.09 -0.84 7.51
CA GLY A 216 -8.72 -0.33 7.31
C GLY A 216 -8.34 0.93 8.08
N THR A 217 -9.23 1.50 8.91
CA THR A 217 -8.94 2.64 9.80
C THR A 217 -8.75 2.17 11.25
N PRO A 218 -8.13 2.96 12.14
CA PRO A 218 -8.06 2.61 13.56
C PRO A 218 -9.42 2.42 14.24
N ALA A 219 -10.50 2.97 13.68
CA ALA A 219 -11.83 2.87 14.27
C ALA A 219 -12.40 1.44 14.20
N ILE A 220 -12.03 0.63 13.19
CA ILE A 220 -12.53 -0.76 13.09
C ILE A 220 -12.03 -1.64 14.23
N GLU A 221 -10.87 -1.34 14.79
CA GLU A 221 -10.27 -2.07 15.91
C GLU A 221 -11.01 -1.83 17.23
N GLN A 222 -11.87 -0.82 17.28
CA GLN A 222 -12.71 -0.50 18.44
C GLN A 222 -14.07 -1.22 18.39
N GLU A 223 -14.39 -1.90 17.29
CA GLU A 223 -15.60 -2.71 17.20
C GLU A 223 -15.53 -3.88 18.18
N PRO A 224 -16.65 -4.24 18.83
CA PRO A 224 -16.67 -5.32 19.78
C PRO A 224 -16.45 -6.69 19.11
N GLY A 225 -16.00 -7.65 19.91
CA GLY A 225 -15.88 -9.05 19.51
C GLY A 225 -14.90 -9.27 18.36
N MET A 226 -15.23 -10.21 17.48
CA MET A 226 -14.30 -10.70 16.46
C MET A 226 -13.96 -9.69 15.37
N VAL A 227 -14.80 -8.68 15.12
CA VAL A 227 -14.49 -7.63 14.13
C VAL A 227 -13.27 -6.82 14.58
N GLY A 228 -13.28 -6.26 15.79
CA GLY A 228 -12.15 -5.50 16.31
C GLY A 228 -10.93 -6.36 16.58
N LEU A 229 -11.12 -7.57 17.15
CA LEU A 229 -10.04 -8.51 17.43
C LEU A 229 -9.30 -8.93 16.15
N ALA A 230 -10.02 -9.39 15.12
CA ALA A 230 -9.40 -9.92 13.91
C ALA A 230 -8.74 -8.82 13.06
N THR A 231 -9.33 -7.63 12.99
CA THR A 231 -8.74 -6.50 12.24
C THR A 231 -7.52 -5.94 12.94
N ARG A 232 -7.54 -5.80 14.27
CA ARG A 232 -6.35 -5.44 15.07
C ARG A 232 -5.25 -6.48 14.91
N TYR A 233 -5.59 -7.77 15.00
CA TYR A 233 -4.65 -8.86 14.77
C TYR A 233 -4.03 -8.79 13.37
N ALA A 234 -4.85 -8.64 12.32
CA ALA A 234 -4.39 -8.56 10.94
C ALA A 234 -3.42 -7.39 10.73
N ARG A 235 -3.74 -6.18 11.25
CA ARG A 235 -2.83 -5.04 11.18
C ARG A 235 -1.49 -5.36 11.85
N LEU A 236 -1.52 -5.88 13.08
CA LEU A 236 -0.31 -6.16 13.86
C LEU A 236 0.57 -7.21 13.17
N VAL A 237 -0.02 -8.27 12.62
CA VAL A 237 0.68 -9.32 11.87
C VAL A 237 1.36 -8.73 10.63
N VAL A 238 0.65 -7.94 9.81
CA VAL A 238 1.21 -7.34 8.60
C VAL A 238 2.32 -6.33 8.94
N GLN A 239 2.14 -5.56 10.01
CA GLN A 239 3.14 -4.62 10.50
C GLN A 239 4.32 -5.29 11.23
N ARG A 240 4.30 -6.62 11.38
CA ARG A 240 5.30 -7.42 12.12
C ARG A 240 5.49 -6.92 13.56
N GLN A 241 4.39 -6.53 14.20
CA GLN A 241 4.36 -6.10 15.58
C GLN A 241 3.99 -7.28 16.49
N GLU A 242 4.43 -7.18 17.74
CA GLU A 242 3.96 -8.10 18.78
C GLU A 242 2.45 -7.96 18.93
N VAL A 243 1.75 -9.11 18.95
CA VAL A 243 0.31 -9.15 19.16
C VAL A 243 0.06 -9.20 20.67
N PRO A 244 -0.63 -8.22 21.26
CA PRO A 244 -0.92 -8.22 22.69
C PRO A 244 -1.73 -9.45 23.11
N ALA A 245 -1.43 -9.97 24.31
CA ALA A 245 -2.04 -11.19 24.83
C ALA A 245 -3.57 -11.12 24.85
N GLU A 246 -4.15 -9.95 25.14
CA GLU A 246 -5.61 -9.79 25.17
C GLU A 246 -6.27 -10.02 23.80
N VAL A 247 -5.56 -9.73 22.70
CA VAL A 247 -6.05 -9.99 21.34
C VAL A 247 -5.98 -11.48 21.04
N ILE A 248 -4.87 -12.13 21.40
CA ILE A 248 -4.67 -13.57 21.20
C ILE A 248 -5.69 -14.36 22.02
N ASP A 249 -5.83 -14.05 23.30
CA ASP A 249 -6.75 -14.72 24.21
C ASP A 249 -8.22 -14.53 23.79
N GLY A 250 -8.56 -13.34 23.26
CA GLY A 250 -9.88 -13.08 22.69
C GLY A 250 -10.18 -13.99 21.51
N ILE A 251 -9.27 -14.10 20.55
CA ILE A 251 -9.44 -14.96 19.37
C ILE A 251 -9.47 -16.44 19.77
N LEU A 252 -8.59 -16.87 20.67
CA LEU A 252 -8.56 -18.25 21.17
C LEU A 252 -9.84 -18.63 21.92
N ARG A 253 -10.45 -17.69 22.65
CA ARG A 253 -11.71 -17.94 23.35
C ARG A 253 -12.86 -18.20 22.39
N GLU A 254 -12.96 -17.41 21.32
CA GLU A 254 -14.07 -17.49 20.37
C GLU A 254 -13.87 -18.58 19.31
N TRP A 255 -12.65 -18.72 18.77
CA TRP A 255 -12.37 -19.60 17.63
C TRP A 255 -11.34 -20.70 17.91
N GLY A 256 -10.76 -20.74 19.10
CA GLY A 256 -9.75 -21.73 19.47
C GLY A 256 -8.46 -21.64 18.64
N PRO A 257 -7.56 -22.63 18.81
CA PRO A 257 -6.30 -22.67 18.08
C PRO A 257 -6.46 -22.74 16.56
N GLN A 258 -7.50 -23.42 16.07
CA GLN A 258 -7.75 -23.55 14.64
C GLN A 258 -8.06 -22.18 14.02
N GLY A 259 -9.01 -21.41 14.55
CA GLY A 259 -9.34 -20.12 13.93
C GLY A 259 -8.24 -19.07 14.08
N LEU A 260 -7.45 -19.11 15.15
CA LEU A 260 -6.25 -18.27 15.25
C LEU A 260 -5.25 -18.60 14.13
N LEU A 261 -5.00 -19.89 13.88
CA LEU A 261 -4.13 -20.34 12.79
C LEU A 261 -4.70 -19.91 11.44
N GLU A 262 -5.99 -20.12 11.19
CA GLU A 262 -6.63 -19.77 9.91
C GLU A 262 -6.64 -18.26 9.65
N LEU A 263 -6.88 -17.44 10.68
CA LEU A 263 -6.73 -15.98 10.57
C LEU A 263 -5.28 -15.57 10.26
N THR A 264 -4.30 -16.25 10.87
CA THR A 264 -2.87 -16.02 10.58
C THR A 264 -2.55 -16.36 9.12
N VAL A 265 -3.03 -17.51 8.64
CA VAL A 265 -2.85 -17.96 7.26
C VAL A 265 -3.59 -17.03 6.28
N LEU A 266 -4.76 -16.52 6.63
CA LEU A 266 -5.49 -15.50 5.86
C LEU A 266 -4.63 -14.23 5.70
N CYS A 267 -4.05 -13.73 6.80
CA CYS A 267 -3.18 -12.56 6.76
C CYS A 267 -1.94 -12.79 5.88
N GLY A 268 -1.33 -13.98 5.96
CA GLY A 268 -0.19 -14.35 5.12
C GLY A 268 -0.57 -14.49 3.64
N TYR A 269 -1.73 -15.09 3.36
CA TYR A 269 -2.25 -15.28 2.01
C TYR A 269 -2.50 -13.95 1.30
N TYR A 270 -3.14 -13.00 1.97
CA TYR A 270 -3.41 -11.70 1.38
C TYR A 270 -2.17 -10.79 1.28
N GLN A 271 -1.16 -10.98 2.14
CA GLN A 271 0.17 -10.41 1.89
C GLN A 271 0.83 -10.97 0.63
N LEU A 272 0.67 -12.28 0.35
CA LEU A 272 1.15 -12.89 -0.88
C LEU A 272 0.43 -12.32 -2.10
N ILE A 273 -0.90 -12.25 -2.07
CA ILE A 273 -1.71 -11.73 -3.17
C ILE A 273 -1.39 -10.25 -3.45
N ALA A 274 -1.40 -9.40 -2.43
CA ALA A 274 -0.97 -8.01 -2.53
C ALA A 274 0.47 -7.89 -3.05
N GLY A 275 1.37 -8.78 -2.62
CA GLY A 275 2.74 -8.87 -3.12
C GLY A 275 2.80 -9.14 -4.63
N VAL A 276 2.05 -10.12 -5.13
CA VAL A 276 1.95 -10.42 -6.57
C VAL A 276 1.41 -9.20 -7.32
N ILE A 277 0.29 -8.63 -6.86
CA ILE A 277 -0.36 -7.50 -7.51
C ILE A 277 0.57 -6.29 -7.60
N ASN A 278 1.08 -5.83 -6.46
CA ASN A 278 1.83 -4.58 -6.38
C ASN A 278 3.18 -4.69 -7.10
N ASN A 279 3.88 -5.83 -6.96
CA ASN A 279 5.20 -5.99 -7.58
C ASN A 279 5.11 -6.28 -9.08
N LEU A 280 4.08 -7.00 -9.54
CA LEU A 280 3.89 -7.27 -10.97
C LEU A 280 3.03 -6.23 -11.67
N LYS A 281 2.56 -5.19 -10.94
CA LYS A 281 1.72 -4.12 -11.46
C LYS A 281 0.46 -4.66 -12.14
N VAL A 282 -0.18 -5.63 -11.50
CA VAL A 282 -1.42 -6.22 -12.02
C VAL A 282 -2.52 -5.15 -11.98
N PRO A 283 -3.15 -4.80 -13.11
CA PRO A 283 -4.23 -3.82 -13.13
C PRO A 283 -5.55 -4.45 -12.67
N LEU A 284 -6.44 -3.60 -12.17
CA LEU A 284 -7.87 -3.94 -12.06
C LEU A 284 -8.41 -4.35 -13.44
N GLU A 285 -9.45 -5.17 -13.45
CA GLU A 285 -10.19 -5.44 -14.68
C GLU A 285 -10.83 -4.15 -15.18
N ASP A 286 -10.92 -3.98 -16.50
CA ASP A 286 -11.44 -2.75 -17.13
C ASP A 286 -12.89 -2.42 -16.69
N SER A 287 -13.64 -3.44 -16.26
CA SER A 287 -15.01 -3.31 -15.76
C SER A 287 -15.11 -2.91 -14.29
N VAL A 288 -13.99 -2.81 -13.57
CA VAL A 288 -13.95 -2.57 -12.13
C VAL A 288 -13.35 -1.19 -11.84
N ALA A 289 -14.18 -0.28 -11.34
CA ALA A 289 -13.71 1.04 -10.92
C ALA A 289 -12.92 0.95 -9.60
N PRO A 290 -11.75 1.62 -9.49
CA PRO A 290 -10.96 1.59 -8.26
C PRO A 290 -11.69 2.24 -7.09
N ARG A 291 -11.63 1.60 -5.92
CA ARG A 291 -12.14 2.14 -4.66
C ARG A 291 -11.02 2.84 -3.89
N PRO A 292 -11.16 4.10 -3.49
CA PRO A 292 -10.19 4.73 -2.59
C PRO A 292 -10.22 4.05 -1.22
N PHE A 293 -9.09 4.08 -0.52
CA PHE A 293 -9.04 3.69 0.88
C PHE A 293 -9.89 4.63 1.75
N ASN A 294 -10.44 4.09 2.84
CA ASN A 294 -11.10 4.92 3.85
C ASN A 294 -10.09 5.87 4.50
N SER A 295 -10.59 7.02 4.97
CA SER A 295 -9.80 8.08 5.63
C SER A 295 -9.81 7.93 7.14
#